data_AF-W2FXR9-F1
#
_entry.id   AF-W2FXR9-F1
#
_cell.length_a   1.000
_cell.length_b   1.000
_cell.length_c   1.000
_cell.angle_alpha   90.00
_cell.angle_beta   90.00
_cell.angle_gamma   90.00
#
_symmetry.space_group_name_H-M   'P 1'
#
loop_
_entity.id
_entity.type
_entity.pdbx_description
1 polymer ?
#
loop_
_entity_poly.entity_id
_entity_poly.type
_entity_poly.pdbx_seq_one_letter_code
_entity_poly.pdbx_strand_id
1 'polypeptide(L)'
;MAPSLLSSLSVAAVLSSAALLAPTSNAHQVVLLPAPTYTTDNKDTKYAPLAFLENQGYETVEDFNGWRRNNGYKTLRDFMDRAKYTVTDGADYYCGFTNVNAAPQPIPDGTMRSTGYTHDGPCEVWLDTKRVLQSDNCHETISGKTYNLDYSSCTGTCTLRWYWLGVRYLKNAYSWQIYKACIPLSASARRLESAANESVALEV
;
A
#
# COMPACT_ATOMS: atom_id res chain seq x y z
N MET A 1 -15.41 -77.99 -21.01
CA MET A 1 -14.09 -77.44 -20.64
C MET A 1 -13.68 -76.46 -21.72
N ALA A 2 -13.75 -75.17 -21.43
CA ALA A 2 -13.12 -74.10 -22.20
C ALA A 2 -12.72 -73.03 -21.17
N PRO A 3 -11.46 -72.59 -21.08
CA PRO A 3 -11.09 -71.58 -20.11
C PRO A 3 -11.45 -70.20 -20.65
N SER A 4 -12.22 -69.46 -19.87
CA SER A 4 -12.42 -68.02 -20.00
C SER A 4 -11.14 -67.31 -19.51
N LEU A 5 -10.42 -66.68 -20.44
CA LEU A 5 -9.30 -65.80 -20.10
C LEU A 5 -9.84 -64.40 -19.83
N LEU A 6 -9.82 -64.03 -18.56
CA LEU A 6 -10.13 -62.71 -18.04
C LEU A 6 -9.21 -61.67 -18.67
N SER A 7 -9.80 -60.69 -19.34
CA SER A 7 -9.11 -59.48 -19.80
C SER A 7 -8.77 -58.62 -18.59
N SER A 8 -7.50 -58.59 -18.21
CA SER A 8 -6.98 -57.70 -17.18
C SER A 8 -6.94 -56.27 -17.70
N LEU A 9 -7.94 -55.46 -17.34
CA LEU A 9 -7.92 -54.01 -17.49
C LEU A 9 -6.94 -53.41 -16.48
N SER A 10 -5.73 -53.09 -16.94
CA SER A 10 -4.79 -52.25 -16.21
C SER A 10 -5.32 -50.82 -16.16
N VAL A 11 -5.89 -50.40 -15.02
CA VAL A 11 -6.24 -49.01 -14.76
C VAL A 11 -4.95 -48.24 -14.49
N ALA A 12 -4.45 -47.52 -15.49
CA ALA A 12 -3.38 -46.56 -15.29
C ALA A 12 -3.94 -45.34 -14.55
N ALA A 13 -3.66 -45.22 -13.25
CA ALA A 13 -3.96 -44.02 -12.48
C ALA A 13 -3.01 -42.89 -12.92
N VAL A 14 -3.49 -41.99 -13.78
CA VAL A 14 -2.77 -40.77 -14.13
C VAL A 14 -2.88 -39.80 -12.95
N LEU A 15 -1.82 -39.73 -12.13
CA LEU A 15 -1.66 -38.68 -11.13
C LEU A 15 -1.38 -37.36 -11.85
N SER A 16 -2.43 -36.65 -12.25
CA SER A 16 -2.33 -35.25 -12.70
C SER A 16 -1.88 -34.40 -11.51
N SER A 17 -0.57 -34.18 -11.41
CA SER A 17 -0.01 -33.14 -10.57
C SER A 17 -0.33 -31.79 -11.21
N ALA A 18 -1.53 -31.27 -10.96
CA ALA A 18 -1.84 -29.88 -11.19
C ALA A 18 -1.00 -29.08 -10.20
N ALA A 19 0.21 -28.69 -10.61
CA ALA A 19 0.96 -27.66 -9.92
C ALA A 19 0.07 -26.42 -9.93
N LEU A 20 -0.53 -26.11 -8.77
CA LEU A 20 -1.20 -24.85 -8.50
C LEU A 20 -0.16 -23.75 -8.72
N LEU A 21 -0.09 -23.23 -9.94
CA LEU A 21 0.43 -21.90 -10.22
C LEU A 21 -0.55 -20.95 -9.55
N ALA A 22 -0.44 -20.81 -8.22
CA ALA A 22 -1.08 -19.72 -7.51
C ALA A 22 -0.66 -18.44 -8.25
N PRO A 23 -1.60 -17.60 -8.69
CA PRO A 23 -1.24 -16.33 -9.28
C PRO A 23 -0.34 -15.62 -8.29
N THR A 24 0.90 -15.34 -8.69
CA THR A 24 1.75 -14.43 -7.94
C THR A 24 1.09 -13.07 -8.08
N SER A 25 0.14 -12.76 -7.20
CA SER A 25 -0.42 -11.43 -7.08
C SER A 25 0.75 -10.53 -6.73
N ASN A 26 1.30 -9.88 -7.74
CA ASN A 26 2.30 -8.85 -7.54
C ASN A 26 1.55 -7.66 -6.95
N ALA A 27 1.50 -7.60 -5.62
CA ALA A 27 0.72 -6.70 -4.80
C ALA A 27 1.30 -5.28 -4.84
N HIS A 28 1.33 -4.70 -6.01
CA HIS A 28 1.90 -3.40 -6.30
C HIS A 28 0.93 -2.29 -5.86
N GLN A 29 1.31 -1.45 -4.89
CA GLN A 29 0.41 -0.46 -4.28
C GLN A 29 0.95 0.97 -4.25
N VAL A 30 0.06 1.93 -4.52
CA VAL A 30 0.37 3.36 -4.61
C VAL A 30 -0.79 4.24 -4.18
N VAL A 31 -0.49 5.50 -3.82
CA VAL A 31 -1.48 6.56 -3.66
C VAL A 31 -1.87 7.13 -5.03
N LEU A 32 -3.16 7.33 -5.25
CA LEU A 32 -3.77 7.85 -6.49
C LEU A 32 -4.40 9.23 -6.30
N LEU A 33 -4.91 9.55 -5.12
CA LEU A 33 -5.54 10.82 -4.77
C LEU A 33 -5.27 11.14 -3.29
N PRO A 34 -4.81 12.33 -2.91
CA PRO A 34 -4.25 13.37 -3.79
C PRO A 34 -3.05 12.82 -4.58
N ALA A 35 -2.93 13.18 -5.86
CA ALA A 35 -2.00 12.53 -6.76
C ALA A 35 -0.53 12.89 -6.42
N PRO A 36 0.31 11.94 -5.98
CA PRO A 36 1.70 12.24 -5.70
C PRO A 36 2.46 12.59 -6.98
N THR A 37 3.45 13.47 -6.87
CA THR A 37 4.46 13.61 -7.92
C THR A 37 5.50 12.52 -7.74
N TYR A 38 5.46 11.50 -8.59
CA TYR A 38 6.43 10.40 -8.55
C TYR A 38 7.77 10.79 -9.16
N THR A 39 8.86 10.23 -8.64
CA THR A 39 10.23 10.43 -9.13
C THR A 39 10.60 9.49 -10.28
N THR A 40 9.69 8.59 -10.66
CA THR A 40 9.86 7.64 -11.76
C THR A 40 8.55 7.42 -12.50
N ASP A 41 8.64 7.32 -13.82
CA ASP A 41 7.51 6.96 -14.69
C ASP A 41 7.39 5.45 -14.89
N ASN A 42 8.40 4.66 -14.50
CA ASN A 42 8.33 3.21 -14.56
C ASN A 42 7.29 2.70 -13.55
N LYS A 43 6.22 2.09 -14.08
CA LYS A 43 5.10 1.59 -13.27
C LYS A 43 5.53 0.49 -12.29
N ASP A 44 6.37 -0.43 -12.72
CA ASP A 44 6.78 -1.56 -11.89
C ASP A 44 7.64 -1.08 -10.72
N THR A 45 8.54 -0.13 -10.94
CA THR A 45 9.31 0.53 -9.88
C THR A 45 8.39 1.32 -8.94
N LYS A 46 7.53 2.17 -9.51
CA LYS A 46 6.65 3.07 -8.75
C LYS A 46 5.73 2.33 -7.77
N TYR A 47 5.25 1.14 -8.14
CA TYR A 47 4.27 0.40 -7.35
C TYR A 47 4.89 -0.70 -6.47
N ALA A 48 6.17 -1.01 -6.64
CA ALA A 48 6.84 -2.02 -5.85
C ALA A 48 7.00 -1.59 -4.38
N PRO A 49 7.11 -2.55 -3.44
CA PRO A 49 7.63 -2.26 -2.11
C PRO A 49 8.95 -1.49 -2.18
N LEU A 50 9.11 -0.51 -1.31
CA LEU A 50 10.38 0.18 -1.10
C LEU A 50 11.41 -0.73 -0.47
N ALA A 51 10.98 -1.71 0.31
CA ALA A 51 11.84 -2.70 0.93
C ALA A 51 11.08 -3.99 1.24
N PHE A 52 11.81 -5.10 1.19
CA PHE A 52 11.46 -6.38 1.78
C PHE A 52 12.38 -6.59 3.00
N LEU A 53 11.82 -6.84 4.17
CA LEU A 53 12.60 -6.85 5.41
C LEU A 53 13.13 -8.23 5.82
N GLU A 54 12.61 -9.32 5.23
CA GLU A 54 13.04 -10.69 5.50
C GLU A 54 14.53 -10.95 5.20
N ASN A 55 15.15 -10.13 4.33
CA ASN A 55 16.57 -10.21 4.00
C ASN A 55 17.41 -9.09 4.64
N GLN A 56 16.83 -8.35 5.59
CA GLN A 56 17.46 -7.19 6.23
C GLN A 56 17.65 -7.36 7.75
N GLY A 57 17.63 -8.60 8.22
CA GLY A 57 17.87 -8.93 9.64
C GLY A 57 16.64 -8.77 10.54
N TYR A 58 15.44 -8.61 9.96
CA TYR A 58 14.19 -8.59 10.73
C TYR A 58 13.64 -10.00 10.88
N GLU A 59 13.20 -10.33 12.08
CA GLU A 59 12.36 -11.50 12.34
C GLU A 59 10.94 -11.18 11.89
N THR A 60 10.67 -11.45 10.61
CA THR A 60 9.34 -11.24 10.02
C THR A 60 8.38 -12.31 10.54
N VAL A 61 7.35 -11.86 11.25
CA VAL A 61 6.29 -12.69 11.84
C VAL A 61 4.91 -12.22 11.37
N GLU A 62 3.88 -13.03 11.62
CA GLU A 62 2.49 -12.69 11.33
C GLU A 62 2.04 -11.42 12.07
N ASP A 63 2.19 -11.41 13.40
CA ASP A 63 1.82 -10.27 14.24
C ASP A 63 2.91 -9.21 14.26
N PHE A 64 3.04 -8.48 13.15
CA PHE A 64 3.91 -7.31 13.09
C PHE A 64 3.56 -6.28 14.16
N ASN A 65 2.29 -6.07 14.50
CA ASN A 65 1.88 -5.05 15.47
C ASN A 65 2.34 -5.38 16.90
N GLY A 66 2.22 -6.64 17.32
CA GLY A 66 2.82 -7.15 18.55
C GLY A 66 4.34 -7.03 18.54
N TRP A 67 5.00 -7.51 17.48
CA TRP A 67 6.45 -7.41 17.32
C TRP A 67 6.93 -5.96 17.43
N ARG A 68 6.27 -5.03 16.73
CA ARG A 68 6.60 -3.60 16.68
C ARG A 68 6.52 -2.98 18.07
N ARG A 69 5.45 -3.27 18.83
CA ARG A 69 5.27 -2.78 20.20
C ARG A 69 6.35 -3.33 21.15
N ASN A 70 6.65 -4.62 21.06
CA ASN A 70 7.69 -5.27 21.88
C ASN A 70 9.10 -4.71 21.59
N ASN A 71 9.32 -4.21 20.37
CA ASN A 71 10.57 -3.56 19.96
C ASN A 71 10.56 -2.03 20.17
N GLY A 72 9.60 -1.50 20.92
CA GLY A 72 9.62 -0.11 21.39
C GLY A 72 9.16 0.93 20.36
N TYR A 73 8.58 0.50 19.23
CA TYR A 73 7.97 1.42 18.27
C TYR A 73 6.51 1.67 18.65
N LYS A 74 6.08 2.95 18.70
CA LYS A 74 4.75 3.36 19.18
C LYS A 74 3.67 3.39 18.09
N THR A 75 4.03 3.86 16.90
CA THR A 75 3.16 3.88 15.71
C THR A 75 3.79 3.15 14.52
N LEU A 76 3.01 2.91 13.45
CA LEU A 76 3.59 2.40 12.21
C LEU A 76 4.62 3.39 11.66
N ARG A 77 4.27 4.68 11.65
CA ARG A 77 5.20 5.76 11.27
C ARG A 77 6.49 5.72 12.08
N ASP A 78 6.43 5.51 13.40
CA ASP A 78 7.61 5.44 14.25
C ASP A 78 8.56 4.29 13.84
N PHE A 79 8.00 3.12 13.52
CA PHE A 79 8.79 2.03 12.93
C PHE A 79 9.36 2.43 11.56
N MET A 80 8.50 2.91 10.66
CA MET A 80 8.86 3.27 9.29
C MET A 80 9.95 4.33 9.23
N ASP A 81 9.93 5.32 10.12
CA ASP A 81 10.85 6.47 10.10
C ASP A 81 12.15 6.21 10.91
N ARG A 82 12.14 5.29 11.89
CA ARG A 82 13.31 5.06 12.79
C ARG A 82 13.98 3.69 12.68
N ALA A 83 13.32 2.68 12.12
CA ALA A 83 13.94 1.37 11.93
C ALA A 83 15.12 1.47 10.96
N LYS A 84 16.04 0.50 11.00
CA LYS A 84 17.23 0.49 10.15
C LYS A 84 17.03 -0.53 9.03
N TYR A 85 16.73 -0.07 7.84
CA TYR A 85 16.66 -0.89 6.63
C TYR A 85 17.05 -0.02 5.43
N THR A 86 17.51 -0.65 4.37
CA THR A 86 17.76 -0.03 3.07
C THR A 86 16.50 -0.10 2.22
N VAL A 87 16.24 0.96 1.48
CA VAL A 87 15.20 0.99 0.44
C VAL A 87 15.82 0.76 -0.93
N THR A 88 15.00 0.33 -1.88
CA THR A 88 15.36 0.16 -3.29
C THR A 88 15.98 1.43 -3.87
N ASP A 89 16.99 1.28 -4.72
CA ASP A 89 17.67 2.39 -5.38
C ASP A 89 16.71 3.37 -6.05
N GLY A 90 16.98 4.67 -5.87
CA GLY A 90 16.16 5.77 -6.40
C GLY A 90 14.93 6.12 -5.56
N ALA A 91 14.61 5.33 -4.52
CA ALA A 91 13.62 5.72 -3.53
C ALA A 91 14.24 6.62 -2.46
N ASP A 92 13.48 7.61 -2.00
CA ASP A 92 13.76 8.32 -0.76
C ASP A 92 13.34 7.45 0.44
N TYR A 93 14.12 7.46 1.52
CA TYR A 93 13.82 6.65 2.69
C TYR A 93 12.48 7.02 3.35
N TYR A 94 12.12 8.30 3.39
CA TYR A 94 10.91 8.77 4.06
C TYR A 94 9.71 8.84 3.13
N CYS A 95 9.94 9.17 1.86
CA CYS A 95 8.89 9.48 0.89
C CYS A 95 8.81 8.47 -0.27
N GLY A 96 9.63 7.43 -0.27
CA GLY A 96 9.63 6.42 -1.33
C GLY A 96 9.92 7.05 -2.69
N PHE A 97 9.17 6.64 -3.71
CA PHE A 97 9.29 7.19 -5.06
C PHE A 97 8.50 8.48 -5.27
N THR A 98 8.27 9.30 -4.23
CA THR A 98 7.52 10.56 -4.34
C THR A 98 8.36 11.77 -3.96
N ASN A 99 8.19 12.86 -4.69
CA ASN A 99 8.90 14.10 -4.45
C ASN A 99 8.11 15.00 -3.50
N VAL A 100 8.54 15.07 -2.24
CA VAL A 100 7.92 15.92 -1.21
C VAL A 100 8.05 17.42 -1.48
N ASN A 101 9.02 17.83 -2.30
CA ASN A 101 9.27 19.22 -2.67
C ASN A 101 8.59 19.61 -3.99
N ALA A 102 7.76 18.74 -4.56
CA ALA A 102 6.99 19.05 -5.77
C ALA A 102 5.91 20.12 -5.51
N ALA A 103 5.30 20.61 -6.58
CA ALA A 103 4.16 21.51 -6.49
C ALA A 103 3.03 20.88 -5.64
N PRO A 104 2.53 21.58 -4.60
CA PRO A 104 1.49 21.03 -3.75
C PRO A 104 0.20 20.71 -4.51
N GLN A 105 -0.40 19.56 -4.18
CA GLN A 105 -1.72 19.17 -4.67
C GLN A 105 -2.82 19.93 -3.93
N PRO A 106 -3.98 20.16 -4.57
CA PRO A 106 -5.18 20.60 -3.86
C PRO A 106 -5.58 19.59 -2.79
N ILE A 107 -6.10 20.07 -1.66
CA ILE A 107 -6.73 19.22 -0.65
C ILE A 107 -8.02 18.64 -1.24
N PRO A 108 -8.18 17.31 -1.34
CA PRO A 108 -9.41 16.70 -1.85
C PRO A 108 -10.60 16.91 -0.89
N ASP A 109 -11.82 16.72 -1.40
CA ASP A 109 -13.02 16.78 -0.57
C ASP A 109 -13.14 15.53 0.31
N GLY A 110 -12.52 15.59 1.49
CA GLY A 110 -12.65 14.58 2.56
C GLY A 110 -12.16 13.17 2.20
N THR A 111 -11.49 12.98 1.05
CA THR A 111 -11.15 11.64 0.55
C THR A 111 -9.68 11.48 0.19
N MET A 112 -9.21 10.24 0.25
CA MET A 112 -7.96 9.77 -0.31
C MET A 112 -8.26 8.51 -1.14
N ARG A 113 -7.45 8.23 -2.16
CA ARG A 113 -7.56 7.01 -2.96
C ARG A 113 -6.21 6.35 -3.15
N SER A 114 -6.16 5.03 -3.06
CA SER A 114 -4.99 4.22 -3.37
C SER A 114 -5.39 3.10 -4.34
N THR A 115 -4.46 2.22 -4.70
CA THR A 115 -4.76 0.98 -5.44
C THR A 115 -5.37 -0.12 -4.58
N GLY A 116 -5.42 0.06 -3.26
CA GLY A 116 -5.98 -0.85 -2.26
C GLY A 116 -4.92 -1.47 -1.35
N TYR A 117 -5.36 -2.23 -0.35
CA TYR A 117 -4.49 -3.07 0.49
C TYR A 117 -4.72 -4.51 0.08
N THR A 118 -3.66 -5.23 -0.30
CA THR A 118 -3.75 -6.60 -0.87
C THR A 118 -3.12 -7.66 0.02
N HIS A 119 -2.48 -7.22 1.10
CA HIS A 119 -1.90 -8.04 2.14
C HIS A 119 -2.33 -7.48 3.49
N ASP A 120 -2.46 -8.38 4.47
CA ASP A 120 -2.72 -7.98 5.85
C ASP A 120 -1.64 -7.03 6.35
N GLY A 121 -1.99 -6.20 7.32
CA GLY A 121 -1.02 -5.38 8.02
C GLY A 121 -1.44 -3.92 8.15
N PRO A 122 -0.70 -3.17 8.98
CA PRO A 122 -1.12 -1.86 9.42
C PRO A 122 -0.91 -0.81 8.34
N CYS A 123 -1.75 0.22 8.38
CA CYS A 123 -1.53 1.45 7.62
C CYS A 123 -1.83 2.67 8.49
N GLU A 124 -1.18 3.78 8.13
CA GLU A 124 -1.42 5.07 8.75
C GLU A 124 -1.39 6.17 7.69
N VAL A 125 -2.23 7.19 7.87
CA VAL A 125 -2.14 8.45 7.13
C VAL A 125 -1.94 9.59 8.11
N TRP A 126 -0.99 10.46 7.81
CA TRP A 126 -0.63 11.61 8.61
C TRP A 126 -0.70 12.88 7.78
N LEU A 127 -1.23 13.95 8.36
CA LEU A 127 -1.06 15.32 7.88
C LEU A 127 -0.07 15.99 8.82
N ASP A 128 1.16 16.19 8.33
CA ASP A 128 2.32 16.62 9.13
C ASP A 128 2.51 15.76 10.39
N THR A 129 2.09 16.26 11.55
CA THR A 129 2.22 15.58 12.85
C THR A 129 0.91 15.01 13.37
N LYS A 130 -0.23 15.26 12.72
CA LYS A 130 -1.53 14.70 13.10
C LYS A 130 -1.79 13.43 12.31
N ARG A 131 -2.03 12.32 13.01
CA ARG A 131 -2.52 11.08 12.39
C ARG A 131 -4.02 11.21 12.13
N VAL A 132 -4.43 10.99 10.88
CA VAL A 132 -5.81 11.15 10.42
C VAL A 132 -6.45 9.84 9.99
N LEU A 133 -5.65 8.78 9.82
CA LEU A 133 -6.12 7.41 9.65
C LEU A 133 -5.12 6.44 10.32
N GLN A 134 -5.65 5.40 10.95
CA GLN A 134 -4.90 4.25 11.43
C GLN A 134 -5.80 3.02 11.34
N SER A 135 -5.23 1.89 10.95
CA SER A 135 -5.76 0.57 11.31
C SER A 135 -4.60 -0.42 11.47
N ASP A 136 -4.78 -1.40 12.36
CA ASP A 136 -3.82 -2.48 12.59
C ASP A 136 -3.85 -3.50 11.44
N ASN A 137 -4.97 -3.61 10.71
CA ASN A 137 -5.08 -4.35 9.45
C ASN A 137 -5.96 -3.57 8.44
N CYS A 138 -5.32 -2.89 7.50
CA CYS A 138 -6.02 -2.09 6.49
C CYS A 138 -6.63 -2.91 5.35
N HIS A 139 -6.14 -4.13 5.11
CA HIS A 139 -6.77 -5.05 4.17
C HIS A 139 -8.16 -5.48 4.63
N GLU A 140 -8.30 -5.78 5.93
CA GLU A 140 -9.59 -6.14 6.53
C GLU A 140 -10.51 -4.95 6.69
N THR A 141 -10.02 -3.88 7.32
CA THR A 141 -10.86 -2.73 7.72
C THR A 141 -11.25 -1.84 6.56
N ILE A 142 -10.53 -1.89 5.42
CA ILE A 142 -10.84 -1.08 4.26
C ILE A 142 -10.92 -1.95 3.00
N SER A 143 -12.16 -2.34 2.67
CA SER A 143 -12.51 -3.14 1.49
C SER A 143 -12.44 -2.36 0.16
N GLY A 144 -12.35 -1.03 0.23
CA GLY A 144 -12.35 -0.14 -0.93
C GLY A 144 -10.98 0.44 -1.26
N LYS A 145 -10.95 1.18 -2.38
CA LYS A 145 -9.77 1.97 -2.80
C LYS A 145 -9.85 3.42 -2.34
N THR A 146 -11.01 3.86 -1.87
CA THR A 146 -11.32 5.23 -1.44
C THR A 146 -11.54 5.24 0.07
N TYR A 147 -10.94 6.21 0.74
CA TYR A 147 -10.93 6.40 2.18
C TYR A 147 -11.47 7.77 2.52
N ASN A 148 -12.24 7.87 3.61
CA ASN A 148 -12.57 9.17 4.19
C ASN A 148 -11.42 9.62 5.09
N LEU A 149 -10.95 10.85 4.92
CA LEU A 149 -9.92 11.47 5.73
C LEU A 149 -10.38 12.85 6.22
N ASP A 150 -10.08 13.14 7.48
CA ASP A 150 -10.21 14.48 8.05
C ASP A 150 -8.98 15.33 7.68
N TYR A 151 -9.15 16.25 6.73
CA TYR A 151 -8.10 17.19 6.33
C TYR A 151 -8.06 18.48 7.16
N SER A 152 -8.89 18.63 8.20
CA SER A 152 -9.04 19.88 8.96
C SER A 152 -7.75 20.43 9.58
N SER A 153 -6.76 19.59 9.86
CA SER A 153 -5.48 20.03 10.39
C SER A 153 -4.55 20.67 9.36
N CYS A 154 -4.88 20.58 8.07
CA CYS A 154 -4.13 21.18 6.97
C CYS A 154 -4.76 22.52 6.57
N THR A 155 -4.43 23.59 7.29
CA THR A 155 -5.05 24.91 7.10
C THR A 155 -4.34 25.80 6.08
N GLY A 156 -3.12 25.46 5.69
CA GLY A 156 -2.33 26.17 4.68
C GLY A 156 -1.66 25.17 3.75
N THR A 157 -0.35 24.99 3.93
CA THR A 157 0.40 23.88 3.33
C THR A 157 0.67 22.81 4.37
N CYS A 158 0.55 21.54 3.99
CA CYS A 158 0.95 20.41 4.83
C CYS A 158 1.53 19.31 3.95
N THR A 159 2.13 18.29 4.55
CA THR A 159 2.49 17.05 3.85
C THR A 159 1.61 15.91 4.32
N LEU A 160 0.87 15.30 3.39
CA LEU A 160 0.26 14.00 3.62
C LEU A 160 1.34 12.92 3.53
N ARG A 161 1.44 12.07 4.55
CA ARG A 161 2.29 10.89 4.56
C ARG A 161 1.42 9.66 4.68
N TRP A 162 1.51 8.78 3.69
CA TRP A 162 0.87 7.47 3.71
C TRP A 162 1.90 6.41 3.99
N TYR A 163 1.59 5.54 4.94
CA TYR A 163 2.41 4.40 5.32
C TYR A 163 1.56 3.14 5.26
N TRP A 164 2.11 2.09 4.68
CA TRP A 164 1.53 0.75 4.75
C TRP A 164 2.63 -0.29 4.88
N LEU A 165 2.43 -1.26 5.76
CA LEU A 165 3.24 -2.46 5.85
C LEU A 165 2.39 -3.66 5.46
N GLY A 166 2.76 -4.32 4.37
CA GLY A 166 2.16 -5.58 3.96
C GLY A 166 2.86 -6.75 4.64
N VAL A 167 2.10 -7.58 5.36
CA VAL A 167 2.51 -8.87 5.90
C VAL A 167 2.05 -9.94 4.92
N ARG A 168 3.00 -10.60 4.27
CA ARG A 168 2.72 -11.62 3.28
C ARG A 168 3.35 -12.95 3.69
N TYR A 169 2.58 -14.02 3.67
CA TYR A 169 3.10 -15.37 3.84
C TYR A 169 3.42 -15.99 2.47
N LEU A 170 4.69 -16.35 2.23
CA LEU A 170 5.13 -17.02 1.01
C LEU A 170 6.27 -17.99 1.32
N LYS A 171 6.29 -19.16 0.69
CA LYS A 171 7.38 -20.15 0.79
C LYS A 171 7.72 -20.52 2.24
N ASN A 172 6.69 -20.72 3.07
CA ASN A 172 6.80 -21.06 4.49
C ASN A 172 7.51 -20.01 5.36
N ALA A 173 7.50 -18.75 4.94
CA ALA A 173 8.02 -17.63 5.70
C ALA A 173 7.13 -16.39 5.54
N TYR A 174 7.15 -15.52 6.54
CA TYR A 174 6.55 -14.19 6.42
C TYR A 174 7.53 -13.24 5.73
N SER A 175 6.98 -12.25 5.03
CA SER A 175 7.67 -11.18 4.33
C SER A 175 6.99 -9.88 4.72
N TRP A 176 7.77 -8.88 5.11
CA TRP A 176 7.26 -7.54 5.43
C TRP A 176 7.64 -6.58 4.32
N GLN A 177 6.63 -5.98 3.71
CA GLN A 177 6.74 -5.09 2.56
C GLN A 177 6.48 -3.65 2.97
N ILE A 178 7.43 -2.77 2.68
CA ILE A 178 7.38 -1.36 3.06
C ILE A 178 6.82 -0.52 1.93
N TYR A 179 5.75 0.24 2.20
CA TYR A 179 5.21 1.24 1.29
C TYR A 179 5.09 2.59 1.97
N LYS A 180 5.58 3.63 1.30
CA LYS A 180 5.49 5.02 1.74
C LYS A 180 5.23 5.94 0.58
N ALA A 181 4.51 7.03 0.84
CA ALA A 181 4.36 8.14 -0.07
C ALA A 181 4.20 9.46 0.69
N CYS A 182 4.79 10.53 0.17
CA CYS A 182 4.63 11.89 0.62
C CYS A 182 3.93 12.71 -0.47
N ILE A 183 2.93 13.49 -0.08
CA ILE A 183 2.20 14.37 -0.98
C ILE A 183 2.16 15.76 -0.35
N PRO A 184 2.86 16.76 -0.92
CA PRO A 184 2.67 18.14 -0.48
C PRO A 184 1.25 18.57 -0.85
N LEU A 185 0.54 19.18 0.08
CA LEU A 185 -0.82 19.68 -0.07
C LEU A 185 -0.88 21.19 0.18
N SER A 186 -1.84 21.85 -0.46
CA SER A 186 -2.16 23.24 -0.19
C SER A 186 -3.66 23.47 -0.23
N ALA A 187 -4.20 24.14 0.79
CA ALA A 187 -5.57 24.62 0.80
C ALA A 187 -5.84 25.69 -0.29
N SER A 188 -4.79 26.33 -0.80
CA SER A 188 -4.85 27.37 -1.84
C SER A 188 -4.63 26.82 -3.26
N ALA A 189 -4.02 25.63 -3.39
CA ALA A 189 -4.10 24.87 -4.63
C ALA A 189 -5.57 24.47 -4.76
N ARG A 190 -6.28 25.19 -5.62
CA ARG A 190 -7.72 25.41 -5.55
C ARG A 190 -8.54 24.11 -5.47
N ARG A 191 -9.66 24.18 -4.74
CA ARG A 191 -10.89 23.37 -4.87
C ARG A 191 -11.42 23.36 -6.33
N LEU A 192 -10.65 22.85 -7.29
CA LEU A 192 -10.87 22.98 -8.73
C LEU A 192 -11.90 22.00 -9.31
N GLU A 193 -12.81 21.47 -8.51
CA GLU A 193 -13.99 20.75 -9.03
C GLU A 193 -15.32 21.50 -8.80
N SER A 194 -15.33 22.63 -8.05
CA SER A 194 -16.58 23.35 -7.74
C SER A 194 -16.77 24.69 -8.43
N ALA A 195 -15.78 25.23 -9.16
CA ALA A 195 -15.86 26.58 -9.74
C ALA A 195 -16.27 26.64 -11.23
N ALA A 196 -16.68 25.51 -11.83
CA ALA A 196 -17.08 25.47 -13.25
C ALA A 196 -18.59 25.64 -13.48
N ASN A 197 -19.41 25.89 -12.45
CA ASN A 197 -20.87 25.95 -12.61
C ASN A 197 -21.54 27.24 -12.07
N GLU A 198 -20.77 28.30 -11.83
CA GLU A 198 -21.29 29.57 -11.29
C GLU A 198 -20.86 30.79 -12.10
N SER A 199 -20.84 30.66 -13.44
CA SER A 199 -20.70 31.82 -14.34
C SER A 199 -21.66 31.80 -15.53
N VAL A 200 -22.75 31.04 -15.48
CA VAL A 200 -23.90 31.19 -16.41
C VAL A 200 -25.10 31.70 -15.62
N ALA A 201 -24.93 32.85 -14.98
CA ALA A 201 -26.02 33.61 -14.38
C ALA A 201 -25.58 35.07 -14.21
N LEU A 202 -25.42 35.79 -15.32
CA LEU A 202 -25.81 37.19 -15.47
C LEU A 202 -25.31 37.66 -16.84
N GLU A 203 -26.21 37.81 -17.80
CA GLU A 203 -26.41 39.10 -18.48
C GLU A 203 -27.76 39.05 -19.21
N VAL A 204 -28.57 40.07 -18.90
CA VAL A 204 -29.87 40.44 -19.46
C VAL A 204 -29.62 41.35 -20.66
#